data_AF-A0A1I3KK47-F1
#
_entry.id   AF-A0A1I3KK47-F1
#
_cell.length_a   1.000
_cell.length_b   1.000
_cell.length_c   1.000
_cell.angle_alpha   90.00
_cell.angle_beta   90.00
_cell.angle_gamma   90.00
#
_symmetry.space_group_name_H-M   'P 1'
#
loop_
_entity.id
_entity.type
_entity.pdbx_description
1 polymer ?
#
loop_
_entity_poly.entity_id
_entity_poly.type
_entity_poly.pdbx_seq_one_letter_code
_entity_poly.pdbx_strand_id
1 'polypeptide(L)'
;MGKAISEFKKVNQLQGVNFSRRFQAILDSYNERRADDILSGEEFETFSQETADIIYDIKTEMGTYAEMGVDIEEKAFYDILNHMREKYQFTYDDEKMLILAKEMKLVVDNSAQYPDWSKRDDIKAKLKVDLILLLHKHNFPPIANDEVYYGVLAQAENFKMNRMNQTA
;
A
#
# COMPACT_ATOMS: atom_id res chain seq x y z
N MET A 1 17.06 2.32 -7.93
CA MET A 1 16.15 2.27 -6.76
C MET A 1 14.82 2.96 -7.01
N GLY A 2 14.80 4.25 -7.38
CA GLY A 2 13.56 4.99 -7.66
C GLY A 2 12.62 4.30 -8.66
N LYS A 3 13.16 3.65 -9.70
CA LYS A 3 12.34 2.88 -10.65
C LYS A 3 11.60 1.69 -9.99
N ALA A 4 12.28 0.88 -9.18
CA ALA A 4 11.65 -0.29 -8.54
C ALA A 4 10.57 0.14 -7.54
N ILE A 5 10.86 1.15 -6.70
CA ILE A 5 9.88 1.72 -5.76
C ILE A 5 8.71 2.37 -6.50
N SER A 6 8.98 3.07 -7.61
CA SER A 6 7.94 3.70 -8.43
C SER A 6 7.01 2.66 -9.05
N GLU A 7 7.55 1.59 -9.65
CA GLU A 7 6.74 0.49 -10.19
C GLU A 7 5.94 -0.20 -9.08
N PHE A 8 6.55 -0.44 -7.92
CA PHE A 8 5.85 -1.04 -6.79
C PHE A 8 4.74 -0.12 -6.24
N LYS A 9 4.97 1.19 -6.20
CA LYS A 9 3.96 2.17 -5.76
C LYS A 9 2.72 2.18 -6.66
N LYS A 10 2.82 1.75 -7.92
CA LYS A 10 1.66 1.59 -8.81
C LYS A 10 0.75 0.44 -8.38
N VAL A 11 1.33 -0.62 -7.82
CA VAL A 11 0.58 -1.81 -7.38
C VAL A 11 0.18 -1.73 -5.91
N ASN A 12 1.01 -1.11 -5.07
CA ASN A 12 0.74 -0.93 -3.65
C ASN A 12 1.31 0.41 -3.18
N GLN A 13 0.45 1.42 -3.17
CA GLN A 13 0.87 2.79 -2.90
C GLN A 13 1.37 2.95 -1.47
N LEU A 14 0.68 2.32 -0.51
CA LEU A 14 1.00 2.38 0.90
C LEU A 14 2.41 1.84 1.18
N GLN A 15 2.69 0.61 0.74
CA GLN A 15 4.01 0.02 0.94
C GLN A 15 5.09 0.75 0.12
N GLY A 16 4.78 1.20 -1.10
CA GLY A 16 5.70 2.05 -1.89
C GLY A 16 6.09 3.35 -1.18
N VAL A 17 5.16 4.00 -0.46
CA VAL A 17 5.45 5.18 0.37
C VAL A 17 6.29 4.81 1.59
N ASN A 18 6.01 3.68 2.25
CA ASN A 18 6.80 3.20 3.38
C ASN A 18 8.26 2.93 2.99
N PHE A 19 8.50 2.23 1.87
CA PHE A 19 9.86 2.01 1.36
C PHE A 19 10.56 3.32 0.99
N SER A 20 9.84 4.26 0.37
CA SER A 20 10.37 5.58 0.05
C SER A 20 10.84 6.32 1.31
N ARG A 21 10.04 6.26 2.38
CA ARG A 21 10.37 6.89 3.68
C ARG A 21 11.58 6.22 4.33
N ARG A 22 11.62 4.88 4.36
CA ARG A 22 12.77 4.12 4.91
C ARG A 22 14.06 4.47 4.18
N PHE A 23 14.03 4.53 2.85
CA PHE A 23 15.20 4.90 2.05
C PHE A 23 15.65 6.35 2.31
N GLN A 24 14.70 7.28 2.43
CA GLN A 24 15.03 8.66 2.76
C GLN A 24 15.70 8.78 4.13
N ALA A 25 15.23 8.04 5.14
CA ALA A 25 15.84 8.04 6.46
C ALA A 25 17.30 7.53 6.45
N ILE A 26 17.61 6.51 5.63
CA ILE A 26 18.99 6.03 5.44
C ILE A 26 19.85 7.11 4.78
N LEU A 27 19.34 7.78 3.73
CA LEU A 27 20.05 8.87 3.06
C LEU A 27 20.32 10.04 4.00
N ASP A 28 19.34 10.44 4.79
CA ASP A 28 19.47 11.55 5.75
C ASP A 28 20.53 11.20 6.79
N SER A 29 20.48 9.99 7.34
CA SER A 29 21.48 9.51 8.30
C SER A 29 22.90 9.42 7.73
N TYR A 30 23.05 9.05 6.45
CA TYR A 30 24.34 9.05 5.76
C TYR A 30 24.87 10.47 5.53
N ASN A 31 24.00 11.40 5.12
CA ASN A 31 24.37 12.80 4.89
C ASN A 31 24.74 13.54 6.17
N GLU A 32 24.03 13.27 7.28
CA GLU A 32 24.34 13.85 8.59
C GLU A 32 25.73 13.40 9.08
N ARG A 33 26.07 12.12 8.96
CA ARG A 33 27.39 11.57 9.33
C ARG A 33 28.52 12.10 8.47
N ARG A 34 28.27 12.31 7.18
CA ARG A 34 29.23 12.93 6.25
C ARG A 34 29.59 14.38 6.62
N ALA A 35 28.70 15.10 7.31
CA ALA A 35 28.96 16.48 7.73
C ALA A 35 29.94 16.59 8.91
N ASP A 36 30.23 15.48 9.61
CA ASP A 36 31.14 15.41 10.77
C ASP A 36 32.60 15.11 10.39
N ASP A 37 32.94 15.22 9.09
CA ASP A 37 34.29 15.18 8.49
C ASP A 37 35.12 13.89 8.70
N ILE A 38 34.50 12.80 9.20
CA ILE A 38 35.10 11.47 9.33
C ILE A 38 34.31 10.48 8.47
N LEU A 39 34.53 10.49 7.15
CA LEU A 39 34.00 9.43 6.28
C LEU A 39 34.84 8.16 6.48
N SER A 40 34.31 7.20 7.23
CA SER A 40 34.95 5.89 7.38
C SER A 40 34.45 4.91 6.31
N GLY A 41 35.29 3.95 5.89
CA GLY A 41 34.86 2.86 5.00
C GLY A 41 33.67 2.08 5.56
N GLU A 42 33.61 1.96 6.89
CA GLU A 42 32.55 1.29 7.65
C GLU A 42 31.18 1.97 7.50
N GLU A 43 31.12 3.30 7.43
CA GLU A 43 29.87 4.04 7.21
C GLU A 43 29.30 3.81 5.81
N PHE A 44 30.17 3.79 4.81
CA PHE A 44 29.77 3.49 3.43
C PHE A 44 29.31 2.03 3.28
N GLU A 45 29.98 1.09 3.95
CA GLU A 45 29.57 -0.32 4.01
C GLU A 45 28.20 -0.47 4.68
N THR A 46 27.97 0.21 5.81
CA THR A 46 26.68 0.20 6.53
C THR A 46 25.55 0.75 5.65
N PHE A 47 25.75 1.91 5.03
CA PHE A 47 24.79 2.49 4.08
C PHE A 47 24.47 1.54 2.93
N SER A 48 25.50 0.92 2.35
CA SER A 48 25.36 -0.02 1.24
C SER A 48 24.56 -1.26 1.64
N GLN A 49 24.80 -1.79 2.84
CA GLN A 49 24.06 -2.94 3.38
C GLN A 49 22.59 -2.60 3.65
N GLU A 50 22.30 -1.51 4.37
CA GLU A 50 20.92 -1.10 4.65
C GLU A 50 20.13 -0.81 3.36
N THR A 51 20.81 -0.26 2.35
CA THR A 51 20.22 -0.04 1.02
C THR A 51 19.92 -1.36 0.30
N ALA A 52 20.85 -2.33 0.37
CA ALA A 52 20.66 -3.67 -0.20
C ALA A 52 19.49 -4.40 0.48
N ASP A 53 19.34 -4.25 1.79
CA ASP A 53 18.25 -4.84 2.56
C ASP A 53 16.89 -4.28 2.12
N ILE A 54 16.76 -2.96 1.91
CA ILE A 54 15.53 -2.39 1.34
C ILE A 54 15.23 -2.96 -0.05
N ILE A 55 16.24 -3.14 -0.89
CA ILE A 55 16.04 -3.72 -2.24
C ILE A 55 15.54 -5.15 -2.14
N TYR A 56 16.08 -5.94 -1.20
CA TYR A 56 15.63 -7.29 -0.94
C TYR A 56 14.19 -7.31 -0.43
N ASP A 57 13.86 -6.47 0.56
CA ASP A 57 12.51 -6.34 1.11
C ASP A 57 11.47 -5.99 0.03
N ILE A 58 11.78 -5.06 -0.87
CA ILE A 58 10.88 -4.70 -1.98
C ILE A 58 10.63 -5.92 -2.87
N LYS A 59 11.67 -6.69 -3.22
CA LYS A 59 11.52 -7.89 -4.06
C LYS A 59 10.69 -8.96 -3.37
N THR A 60 10.92 -9.16 -2.08
CA THR A 60 10.17 -10.11 -1.26
C THR A 60 8.71 -9.69 -1.18
N GLU A 61 8.44 -8.42 -0.83
CA GLU A 61 7.09 -7.88 -0.73
C GLU A 61 6.33 -7.99 -2.06
N MET A 62 7.01 -7.76 -3.18
CA MET A 62 6.48 -8.00 -4.52
C MET A 62 6.13 -9.47 -4.80
N GLY A 63 6.64 -10.44 -4.05
CA GLY A 63 6.31 -11.86 -4.20
C GLY A 63 5.25 -12.38 -3.22
N THR A 64 5.04 -11.70 -2.08
CA THR A 64 4.19 -12.17 -0.97
C THR A 64 2.74 -12.44 -1.36
N TYR A 65 2.18 -11.73 -2.34
CA TYR A 65 0.80 -11.94 -2.78
C TYR A 65 0.56 -13.39 -3.24
N ALA A 66 1.56 -14.00 -3.90
CA ALA A 66 1.47 -15.36 -4.40
C ALA A 66 1.43 -16.39 -3.25
N GLU A 67 2.22 -16.16 -2.21
CA GLU A 67 2.24 -17.00 -1.00
C GLU A 67 0.94 -16.89 -0.21
N MET A 68 0.31 -15.72 -0.23
CA MET A 68 -0.97 -15.45 0.42
C MET A 68 -2.19 -15.94 -0.40
N GLY A 69 -2.00 -16.43 -1.62
CA GLY A 69 -3.09 -16.90 -2.48
C GLY A 69 -4.07 -15.79 -2.88
N VAL A 70 -3.55 -14.58 -3.07
CA VAL A 70 -4.29 -13.38 -3.48
C VAL A 70 -3.65 -12.72 -4.69
N ASP A 71 -4.40 -11.89 -5.41
CA ASP A 71 -3.80 -11.06 -6.45
C ASP A 71 -3.18 -9.77 -5.90
N ILE A 72 -2.51 -9.02 -6.77
CA ILE A 72 -1.78 -7.79 -6.39
C ILE A 72 -2.69 -6.69 -5.85
N GLU A 73 -3.95 -6.62 -6.32
CA GLU A 73 -4.92 -5.59 -5.91
C GLU A 73 -5.54 -5.98 -4.58
N GLU A 74 -5.89 -7.25 -4.42
CA GLU A 74 -6.33 -7.83 -3.14
C GLU A 74 -5.26 -7.64 -2.06
N LYS A 75 -3.97 -7.88 -2.38
CA LYS A 75 -2.86 -7.63 -1.46
C LYS A 75 -2.78 -6.16 -1.03
N ALA A 76 -2.98 -5.22 -1.95
CA ALA A 76 -2.93 -3.80 -1.62
C ALA A 76 -4.05 -3.40 -0.64
N PHE A 77 -5.26 -3.96 -0.81
CA PHE A 77 -6.35 -3.74 0.14
C PHE A 77 -6.09 -4.42 1.49
N TYR A 78 -5.53 -5.64 1.48
CA TYR A 78 -5.08 -6.31 2.69
C TYR A 78 -4.08 -5.45 3.48
N ASP A 79 -3.10 -4.85 2.81
CA ASP A 79 -2.10 -4.02 3.48
C ASP A 79 -2.67 -2.73 4.07
N ILE A 80 -3.70 -2.17 3.44
CA ILE A 80 -4.45 -1.04 4.01
C ILE A 80 -5.13 -1.49 5.30
N LEU A 81 -5.82 -2.62 5.30
CA LEU A 81 -6.49 -3.16 6.49
C LEU A 81 -5.47 -3.46 7.61
N ASN A 82 -4.35 -4.09 7.26
CA ASN A 82 -3.28 -4.39 8.21
C ASN A 82 -2.69 -3.12 8.81
N HIS A 83 -2.45 -2.10 7.99
CA HIS A 83 -1.94 -0.82 8.46
C HIS A 83 -2.91 -0.14 9.43
N MET A 84 -4.23 -0.24 9.20
CA MET A 84 -5.21 0.28 10.15
C MET A 84 -5.23 -0.53 11.44
N ARG A 85 -5.10 -1.86 11.36
CA ARG A 85 -4.96 -2.74 12.52
C ARG A 85 -3.79 -2.30 13.41
N GLU A 86 -2.62 -2.07 12.82
CA GLU A 86 -1.42 -1.61 13.51
C GLU A 86 -1.60 -0.20 14.07
N LYS A 87 -2.10 0.74 13.26
CA LYS A 87 -2.27 2.15 13.63
C LYS A 87 -3.20 2.34 14.82
N TYR A 88 -4.31 1.61 14.86
CA TYR A 88 -5.31 1.69 15.93
C TYR A 88 -5.15 0.62 17.01
N GLN A 89 -4.12 -0.23 16.89
CA GLN A 89 -3.75 -1.25 17.88
C GLN A 89 -4.91 -2.18 18.27
N PHE A 90 -5.71 -2.63 17.29
CA PHE A 90 -6.75 -3.64 17.52
C PHE A 90 -6.33 -5.00 17.00
N THR A 91 -6.99 -6.05 17.48
CA THR A 91 -6.81 -7.41 16.97
C THR A 91 -7.86 -7.73 15.92
N TYR A 92 -7.44 -8.25 14.78
CA TYR A 92 -8.31 -8.76 13.73
C TYR A 92 -7.59 -9.91 13.02
N ASP A 93 -8.34 -10.96 12.72
CA ASP A 93 -7.83 -12.22 12.20
C ASP A 93 -7.35 -12.09 10.75
N ASP A 94 -6.19 -12.68 10.44
CA ASP A 94 -5.55 -12.56 9.13
C ASP A 94 -6.35 -13.25 8.02
N GLU A 95 -6.98 -14.41 8.30
CA GLU A 95 -7.82 -15.10 7.32
C GLU A 95 -9.07 -14.29 7.00
N LYS A 96 -9.71 -13.70 8.02
CA LYS A 96 -10.84 -12.77 7.81
C LYS A 96 -10.41 -11.52 7.06
N MET A 97 -9.20 -11.02 7.29
CA MET A 97 -8.67 -9.85 6.59
C MET A 97 -8.44 -10.14 5.10
N LEU A 98 -7.97 -11.35 4.78
CA LEU A 98 -7.84 -11.82 3.40
C LEU A 98 -9.20 -11.92 2.70
N ILE A 99 -10.19 -12.55 3.34
CA ILE A 99 -11.54 -12.66 2.78
C ILE A 99 -12.14 -11.26 2.54
N LEU A 100 -12.00 -10.36 3.53
CA LEU A 100 -12.46 -8.99 3.43
C LEU A 100 -11.78 -8.26 2.26
N ALA A 101 -10.46 -8.37 2.09
CA ALA A 101 -9.73 -7.75 0.99
C ALA A 101 -10.23 -8.22 -0.38
N LYS A 102 -10.54 -9.52 -0.53
CA LYS A 102 -11.15 -10.09 -1.74
C LYS A 102 -12.54 -9.52 -2.02
N GLU A 103 -13.40 -9.44 -1.00
CA GLU A 103 -14.74 -8.84 -1.14
C GLU A 103 -14.64 -7.33 -1.48
N MET A 104 -13.68 -6.60 -0.89
CA MET A 104 -13.45 -5.18 -1.19
C MET A 104 -13.09 -4.96 -2.66
N LYS A 105 -12.25 -5.83 -3.23
CA LYS A 105 -11.94 -5.77 -4.67
C LYS A 105 -13.19 -5.87 -5.52
N LEU A 106 -14.10 -6.80 -5.22
CA LEU A 106 -15.36 -6.93 -5.96
C LEU A 106 -16.22 -5.66 -5.90
N VAL A 107 -16.28 -5.00 -4.75
CA VAL A 107 -17.00 -3.73 -4.57
C VAL A 107 -16.37 -2.61 -5.40
N VAL A 108 -15.03 -2.52 -5.38
CA VAL A 108 -14.29 -1.54 -6.19
C VAL A 108 -14.46 -1.81 -7.68
N ASP A 109 -14.33 -3.06 -8.13
CA ASP A 109 -14.48 -3.45 -9.53
C ASP A 109 -15.87 -3.10 -10.06
N ASN A 110 -16.93 -3.34 -9.28
CA ASN A 110 -18.29 -2.94 -9.64
C ASN A 110 -18.44 -1.43 -9.82
N SER A 111 -17.75 -0.62 -8.99
CA SER A 111 -17.75 0.83 -9.14
C SER A 111 -16.89 1.27 -10.33
N ALA A 112 -15.79 0.56 -10.59
CA ALA A 112 -14.82 0.86 -11.63
C ALA A 112 -15.29 0.49 -13.06
N GLN A 113 -16.46 -0.15 -13.21
CA GLN A 113 -17.08 -0.42 -14.51
C GLN A 113 -17.38 0.86 -15.32
N TYR A 114 -17.52 2.01 -14.65
CA TYR A 114 -17.77 3.28 -15.31
C TYR A 114 -16.45 4.02 -15.61
N PRO A 115 -16.15 4.39 -16.86
CA PRO A 115 -14.86 5.00 -17.24
C PRO A 115 -14.45 6.24 -16.41
N ASP A 116 -15.41 7.07 -15.98
CA ASP A 116 -15.17 8.29 -15.18
C ASP A 116 -15.58 8.15 -13.71
N TRP A 117 -15.68 6.93 -13.17
CA TRP A 117 -16.17 6.69 -11.81
C TRP A 117 -15.47 7.53 -10.74
N SER A 118 -14.14 7.70 -10.84
CA SER A 118 -13.33 8.45 -9.88
C SER A 118 -13.64 9.95 -9.85
N LYS A 119 -14.21 10.50 -10.94
CA LYS A 119 -14.61 11.92 -11.03
C LYS A 119 -16.06 12.15 -10.58
N ARG A 120 -16.80 11.09 -10.28
CA ARG A 120 -18.23 11.13 -9.98
C ARG A 120 -18.48 11.00 -8.49
N ASP A 121 -18.98 12.06 -7.89
CA ASP A 121 -19.24 12.11 -6.44
C ASP A 121 -20.35 11.14 -6.01
N ASP A 122 -21.36 10.93 -6.87
CA ASP A 122 -22.43 9.97 -6.60
C ASP A 122 -21.92 8.51 -6.56
N ILE A 123 -20.99 8.15 -7.45
CA ILE A 123 -20.37 6.82 -7.46
C ILE A 123 -19.42 6.67 -6.26
N LYS A 124 -18.59 7.68 -5.96
CA LYS A 124 -17.69 7.65 -4.79
C LYS A 124 -18.46 7.55 -3.46
N ALA A 125 -19.60 8.24 -3.36
CA ALA A 125 -20.47 8.16 -2.19
C ALA A 125 -21.10 6.78 -2.05
N LYS A 126 -21.57 6.18 -3.15
CA LYS A 126 -22.08 4.81 -3.16
C LYS A 126 -20.99 3.82 -2.74
N LEU A 127 -19.80 3.91 -3.33
CA LEU A 127 -18.64 3.08 -2.98
C LEU A 127 -18.31 3.21 -1.48
N LYS A 128 -18.38 4.42 -0.92
CA LYS A 128 -18.17 4.64 0.52
C LYS A 128 -19.15 3.83 1.36
N VAL A 129 -20.44 3.93 1.03
CA VAL A 129 -21.49 3.21 1.76
C VAL A 129 -21.30 1.70 1.63
N ASP A 130 -21.06 1.20 0.42
CA ASP A 130 -20.89 -0.23 0.16
C ASP A 130 -19.68 -0.80 0.94
N LEU A 131 -18.56 -0.06 0.99
CA LEU A 131 -17.38 -0.45 1.76
C LEU A 131 -17.64 -0.41 3.28
N ILE A 132 -18.31 0.62 3.81
CA ILE A 132 -18.65 0.69 5.24
C ILE A 132 -19.55 -0.48 5.65
N LEU A 133 -20.57 -0.79 4.84
CA LEU A 133 -21.45 -1.94 5.08
C LEU A 133 -20.68 -3.25 5.04
N LEU A 134 -19.73 -3.39 4.12
CA LEU A 134 -18.86 -4.55 4.04
C LEU A 134 -17.97 -4.70 5.29
N LEU A 135 -17.33 -3.62 5.75
CA LEU A 135 -16.52 -3.62 6.97
C LEU A 135 -17.37 -4.03 8.20
N HIS A 136 -18.59 -3.50 8.30
CA HIS A 136 -19.53 -3.87 9.37
C HIS A 136 -19.92 -5.36 9.29
N LYS A 137 -20.22 -5.89 8.11
CA LYS A 137 -20.56 -7.31 7.90
C LYS A 137 -19.44 -8.24 8.38
N HIS A 138 -18.19 -7.82 8.20
CA HIS A 138 -17.00 -8.57 8.63
C HIS A 138 -16.57 -8.29 10.08
N ASN A 139 -17.30 -7.45 10.82
CA ASN A 139 -16.96 -7.00 12.17
C ASN A 139 -15.59 -6.32 12.25
N PHE A 140 -15.18 -5.61 11.18
CA PHE A 140 -13.98 -4.80 11.21
C PHE A 140 -14.22 -3.57 12.11
N PRO A 141 -13.28 -3.20 13.00
CA PRO A 141 -13.51 -2.12 13.96
C PRO A 141 -13.86 -0.78 13.32
N PRO A 142 -14.98 -0.13 13.73
CA PRO A 142 -15.50 1.05 13.06
C PRO A 142 -14.61 2.28 13.16
N ILE A 143 -13.70 2.32 14.15
CA ILE A 143 -12.70 3.38 14.35
C ILE A 143 -11.84 3.62 13.09
N ALA A 144 -11.66 2.59 12.26
CA ALA A 144 -10.82 2.63 11.06
C ALA A 144 -11.60 2.84 9.76
N ASN A 145 -12.94 2.82 9.77
CA ASN A 145 -13.75 2.74 8.55
C ASN A 145 -13.48 3.86 7.54
N ASP A 146 -13.42 5.11 8.01
CA ASP A 146 -13.19 6.26 7.13
C ASP A 146 -11.78 6.19 6.50
N GLU A 147 -10.76 5.83 7.28
CA GLU A 147 -9.40 5.73 6.76
C GLU A 147 -9.21 4.54 5.81
N VAL A 148 -9.86 3.40 6.10
CA VAL A 148 -9.91 2.27 5.16
C VAL A 148 -10.53 2.73 3.84
N TYR A 149 -11.67 3.44 3.89
CA TYR A 149 -12.31 3.97 2.70
C TYR A 149 -11.36 4.86 1.88
N TYR A 150 -10.70 5.84 2.52
CA TYR A 150 -9.80 6.74 1.81
C TYR A 150 -8.58 6.01 1.22
N GLY A 151 -8.00 5.05 1.96
CA GLY A 151 -6.90 4.24 1.46
C GLY A 151 -7.29 3.40 0.24
N VAL A 152 -8.45 2.75 0.30
CA VAL A 152 -8.97 1.91 -0.79
C VAL A 152 -9.32 2.73 -2.01
N LEU A 153 -9.96 3.89 -1.82
CA LEU A 153 -10.28 4.80 -2.90
C LEU A 153 -9.01 5.28 -3.62
N ALA A 154 -8.01 5.75 -2.85
CA ALA A 154 -6.74 6.20 -3.41
C ALA A 154 -6.01 5.08 -4.17
N GLN A 155 -6.03 3.87 -3.63
CA GLN A 155 -5.41 2.71 -4.28
C GLN A 155 -6.16 2.31 -5.56
N ALA A 156 -7.49 2.34 -5.57
CA ALA A 156 -8.30 2.08 -6.75
C ALA A 156 -8.08 3.13 -7.86
N GLU A 157 -7.98 4.41 -7.50
CA GLU A 157 -7.63 5.48 -8.44
C GLU A 157 -6.22 5.29 -9.02
N ASN A 158 -5.26 4.88 -8.19
CA ASN A 158 -3.91 4.56 -8.61
C ASN A 158 -3.88 3.40 -9.62
N PHE A 159 -4.65 2.32 -9.40
CA PHE A 159 -4.78 1.24 -10.37
C PHE A 159 -5.32 1.75 -11.70
N LYS A 160 -6.39 2.56 -11.68
CA LYS A 160 -6.98 3.14 -12.89
C LYS A 160 -5.96 3.98 -13.67
N MET A 161 -5.24 4.89 -13.00
CA MET A 161 -4.24 5.75 -13.64
C MET A 161 -3.15 4.92 -14.34
N ASN A 162 -2.68 3.85 -13.67
CA ASN A 162 -1.61 3.02 -14.21
C ASN A 162 -2.07 2.03 -15.28
N ARG A 163 -3.35 1.60 -15.28
CA ARG A 163 -3.95 0.86 -16.39
C ARG A 163 -4.08 1.74 -17.65
N MET A 164 -4.47 3.01 -17.51
CA MET A 164 -4.58 3.96 -18.63
C MET A 164 -3.23 4.33 -19.25
N ASN A 165 -2.16 4.39 -18.46
CA ASN A 165 -0.81 4.70 -18.95
C ASN A 165 -0.12 3.54 -19.69
N GLN A 166 -0.68 2.32 -19.65
CA GLN A 166 -0.16 1.17 -20.40
C GLN A 166 -0.84 0.99 -21.77
N THR A 167 -1.96 1.67 -22.00
CA THR A 167 -2.74 1.63 -23.24
C THR A 167 -2.60 2.88 -24.10
N ALA A 168 -1.76 3.84 -23.68
CA ALA A 168 -1.40 5.07 -24.39
C ALA A 168 0.05 5.01 -24.85
#